data_AF-A0A2Z6E140-F1
#
_entry.id   AF-A0A2Z6E140-F1
#
_cell.length_a   1.000
_cell.length_b   1.000
_cell.length_c   1.000
_cell.angle_alpha   90.00
_cell.angle_beta   90.00
_cell.angle_gamma   90.00
#
_symmetry.space_group_name_H-M   'P 1'
#
loop_
_entity.id
_entity.type
_entity.pdbx_description
1 polymer ?
#
loop_
_entity_poly.entity_id
_entity_poly.type
_entity_poly.pdbx_seq_one_letter_code
_entity_poly.pdbx_strand_id
1 'polypeptide(L)'
;MRKLSFPLRIPEEERARGKRLAKELGVSENRLYAELIHDGLLIREQMLYMTRLRALAARTSKDEALAVLAKAADTPPMETDVR
;
A
#
# COMPACT_ATOMS: atom_id res chain seq x y z
N MET A 1 -26.43 3.40 -9.44
CA MET A 1 -25.10 3.01 -9.97
C MET A 1 -25.20 1.68 -10.68
N ARG A 2 -24.88 1.61 -11.98
CA ARG A 2 -24.83 0.35 -12.73
C ARG A 2 -23.62 -0.45 -12.22
N LYS A 3 -23.83 -1.63 -11.64
CA LYS A 3 -22.72 -2.51 -11.18
C LYS A 3 -21.95 -2.97 -12.42
N LEU A 4 -20.76 -2.41 -12.63
CA LEU A 4 -19.84 -2.83 -13.69
C LEU A 4 -19.05 -4.03 -13.17
N SER A 5 -19.53 -5.24 -13.46
CA SER A 5 -18.75 -6.46 -13.23
C SER A 5 -17.87 -6.73 -14.44
N PHE A 6 -16.56 -6.89 -14.23
CA PHE A 6 -15.63 -7.34 -15.26
C PHE A 6 -15.27 -8.82 -15.00
N PRO A 7 -15.30 -9.70 -16.03
CA PRO A 7 -14.94 -11.10 -15.85
C PRO A 7 -13.41 -11.23 -15.66
N LEU A 8 -13.00 -11.69 -14.47
CA LEU A 8 -11.60 -11.97 -14.18
C LEU A 8 -11.16 -13.27 -14.89
N ARG A 9 -10.22 -13.14 -15.83
CA ARG A 9 -9.60 -14.26 -16.54
C ARG A 9 -8.33 -14.70 -15.81
N ILE A 10 -8.37 -15.89 -15.23
CA ILE A 10 -7.26 -16.51 -14.50
C ILE A 10 -7.21 -18.01 -14.83
N PRO A 11 -6.05 -18.66 -14.67
CA PRO A 11 -5.94 -20.11 -14.81
C PRO A 11 -6.89 -20.85 -13.88
N GLU A 12 -7.38 -22.03 -14.31
CA GLU A 12 -8.37 -22.78 -13.53
C GLU A 12 -7.83 -23.25 -12.18
N GLU A 13 -6.53 -23.56 -12.09
CA GLU A 13 -5.88 -23.91 -10.83
C GLU A 13 -5.94 -22.77 -9.81
N GLU A 14 -5.72 -21.52 -10.25
CA GLU A 14 -5.83 -20.32 -9.42
C GLU A 14 -7.27 -20.05 -9.02
N ARG A 15 -8.21 -20.28 -9.94
CA ARG A 15 -9.64 -20.19 -9.63
C ARG A 15 -10.03 -21.20 -8.56
N ALA A 16 -9.56 -22.45 -8.69
CA ALA A 16 -9.84 -23.50 -7.72
C ALA A 16 -9.23 -23.17 -6.35
N ARG A 17 -8.01 -22.61 -6.31
CA ARG A 17 -7.39 -22.08 -5.08
C ARG A 17 -8.26 -20.98 -4.45
N GLY A 18 -8.66 -19.98 -5.23
CA GLY A 18 -9.48 -18.86 -4.77
C GLY A 18 -10.84 -19.31 -4.23
N LYS A 19 -11.50 -20.26 -4.88
CA LYS A 19 -12.76 -20.86 -4.41
C LYS A 19 -12.63 -21.52 -3.04
N ARG A 20 -11.56 -22.31 -2.82
CA ARG A 20 -11.31 -22.96 -1.53
C ARG A 20 -11.07 -21.93 -0.43
N LEU A 21 -10.21 -20.95 -0.70
CA LEU A 21 -9.90 -19.89 0.25
C LEU A 21 -11.13 -19.04 0.59
N ALA A 22 -11.94 -18.66 -0.40
CA ALA A 22 -13.15 -17.88 -0.15
C ALA A 22 -14.15 -18.64 0.73
N LYS A 23 -14.27 -19.96 0.52
CA LYS A 23 -15.10 -20.85 1.34
C LYS A 23 -14.58 -20.93 2.78
N GLU A 24 -13.27 -21.11 2.97
CA GLU A 24 -12.62 -21.14 4.30
C GLU A 24 -12.83 -19.83 5.07
N LEU A 25 -12.79 -18.70 4.37
CA LEU A 25 -13.02 -17.37 4.93
C LEU A 25 -14.49 -16.97 5.07
N GLY A 26 -15.43 -17.79 4.59
CA GLY A 26 -16.87 -17.50 4.64
C GLY A 26 -17.30 -16.30 3.79
N VAL A 27 -16.57 -15.99 2.70
CA VAL A 27 -16.85 -14.87 1.80
C VAL A 27 -17.12 -15.34 0.37
N SER A 28 -17.67 -14.48 -0.47
CA SER A 28 -17.82 -14.79 -1.90
C SER A 28 -16.48 -14.71 -2.64
N GLU A 29 -16.30 -15.52 -3.68
CA GLU A 29 -15.12 -15.50 -4.55
C GLU A 29 -14.84 -14.09 -5.10
N ASN A 30 -15.89 -13.37 -5.53
CA ASN A 30 -15.76 -11.99 -6.02
C ASN A 30 -15.27 -11.01 -4.94
N ARG A 31 -15.73 -11.17 -3.70
CA ARG A 31 -15.28 -10.32 -2.59
C ARG A 31 -13.80 -10.57 -2.29
N LEU A 32 -13.40 -11.84 -2.21
CA LEU A 32 -12.01 -12.22 -2.00
C LEU A 32 -11.11 -11.61 -3.08
N TYR A 33 -11.47 -11.73 -4.37
CA TYR A 33 -10.66 -11.14 -5.43
C TYR A 33 -10.62 -9.62 -5.40
N ALA A 34 -11.71 -8.96 -5.05
CA ALA A 34 -11.72 -7.51 -4.91
C ALA A 34 -10.77 -7.03 -3.80
N GLU A 35 -10.78 -7.71 -2.66
CA GLU A 35 -9.88 -7.43 -1.53
C GLU A 35 -8.42 -7.69 -1.93
N LEU A 36 -8.11 -8.84 -2.54
CA LEU A 36 -6.74 -9.16 -3.00
C LEU A 36 -6.21 -8.17 -4.04
N ILE A 37 -7.06 -7.71 -4.97
CA ILE A 37 -6.66 -6.70 -5.96
C ILE A 37 -6.40 -5.36 -5.27
N HIS A 38 -7.26 -4.96 -4.34
CA HIS A 38 -7.09 -3.72 -3.58
C HIS A 38 -5.77 -3.73 -2.79
N ASP A 39 -5.54 -4.77 -2.01
CA ASP A 39 -4.35 -4.91 -1.18
C ASP A 39 -3.07 -4.98 -2.03
N GLY A 40 -3.12 -5.73 -3.14
CA GLY A 40 -2.00 -5.82 -4.08
C GLY A 40 -1.65 -4.48 -4.72
N LEU A 41 -2.65 -3.68 -5.08
CA LEU A 41 -2.44 -2.32 -5.60
C LEU A 41 -1.82 -1.42 -4.54
N LEU A 42 -2.34 -1.45 -3.31
CA LEU A 42 -1.81 -0.66 -2.19
C LEU A 42 -0.33 -0.97 -1.93
N ILE A 43 0.04 -2.25 -1.87
CA ILE A 43 1.44 -2.67 -1.66
C ILE A 43 2.32 -2.17 -2.80
N ARG A 44 1.85 -2.25 -4.05
CA ARG A 44 2.63 -1.78 -5.20
C ARG A 44 2.84 -0.27 -5.18
N GLU A 45 1.84 0.50 -4.77
CA GLU A 45 1.94 1.96 -4.58
C GLU A 45 2.96 2.30 -3.49
N GLN A 46 2.91 1.62 -2.35
CA GLN A 46 3.88 1.79 -1.26
C GLN A 46 5.30 1.47 -1.73
N MET A 47 5.50 0.38 -2.46
CA MET A 47 6.81 0.03 -3.02
C MET A 47 7.35 1.10 -3.99
N LEU A 48 6.48 1.66 -4.84
CA LEU A 48 6.85 2.73 -5.76
C LEU A 48 7.24 4.01 -5.00
N TYR A 49 6.47 4.36 -3.97
CA TYR A 49 6.78 5.48 -3.09
C TYR A 49 8.15 5.30 -2.41
N MET A 50 8.41 4.14 -1.81
CA MET A 50 9.69 3.84 -1.17
C MET A 50 10.87 3.87 -2.15
N THR A 51 10.66 3.38 -3.37
CA THR A 51 11.68 3.46 -4.43
C THR A 51 12.01 4.92 -4.77
N ARG A 52 10.99 5.79 -4.87
CA ARG A 52 11.20 7.22 -5.10
C ARG A 52 11.92 7.90 -3.94
N LEU A 53 11.57 7.55 -2.69
CA LEU A 53 12.26 8.08 -1.51
C LEU A 53 13.74 7.70 -1.50
N ARG A 54 14.07 6.45 -1.80
CA ARG A 54 15.47 5.99 -1.90
C ARG A 54 16.22 6.74 -2.99
N ALA A 55 15.60 6.93 -4.17
CA ALA A 55 16.20 7.69 -5.25
C ALA A 55 16.42 9.17 -4.88
N LEU A 56 15.49 9.77 -4.13
CA LEU A 56 15.64 11.13 -3.60
C LEU A 56 16.80 11.20 -2.60
N ALA A 57 16.84 10.29 -1.62
CA ALA A 57 17.89 10.25 -0.62
C ALA A 57 19.29 10.11 -1.25
N ALA A 58 19.42 9.29 -2.30
CA ALA A 58 20.69 9.09 -3.00
C ALA A 58 21.25 10.34 -3.70
N ARG A 59 20.39 11.33 -4.01
CA ARG A 59 20.78 12.59 -4.67
C ARG A 59 20.70 13.81 -3.76
N THR A 60 20.26 13.65 -2.51
CA THR A 60 20.15 14.74 -1.55
C THR A 60 21.44 14.84 -0.75
N SER A 61 22.08 16.01 -0.81
CA SER A 61 23.25 16.31 0.00
C SER A 61 22.87 16.53 1.47
N LYS A 62 23.86 16.41 2.36
CA LYS A 62 23.68 16.68 3.80
C LYS A 62 23.13 18.08 4.06
N ASP A 63 23.64 19.08 3.35
CA ASP A 63 23.26 20.48 3.56
C ASP A 63 21.81 20.75 3.12
N GLU A 64 21.38 20.16 2.00
CA GLU A 64 19.97 20.22 1.57
C GLU A 64 19.03 19.55 2.59
N ALA A 65 19.44 18.41 3.17
CA ALA A 65 18.66 17.75 4.21
C ALA A 65 18.54 18.61 5.48
N LEU A 66 19.64 19.22 5.92
CA LEU A 66 19.64 20.14 7.06
C LEU A 66 18.80 21.40 6.80
N ALA A 67 18.85 21.93 5.58
CA ALA A 67 18.04 23.09 5.19
C ALA A 67 16.53 22.80 5.22
N VAL A 68 16.11 21.54 5.01
CA VAL A 68 14.70 21.14 5.20
C VAL A 68 14.34 21.11 6.68
N LEU A 69 15.19 20.55 7.54
CA LEU A 69 14.95 20.52 8.98
C LEU A 69 14.87 21.92 9.58
N ALA A 70 15.68 22.86 9.09
CA ALA A 70 15.64 24.26 9.52
C ALA A 70 14.32 24.99 9.20
N LYS A 71 13.44 24.40 8.36
CA LYS A 71 12.10 24.95 8.10
C LYS A 71 11.05 24.51 9.11
N ALA A 72 11.34 23.50 9.93
CA ALA A 72 10.44 23.07 10.98
C ALA A 72 10.36 24.14 12.07
N ALA A 73 9.17 24.36 12.63
CA ALA A 73 9.00 25.26 13.76
C ALA A 73 9.58 24.62 15.03
N ASP A 74 10.28 25.41 15.85
CA ASP A 74 10.74 24.99 17.17
C ASP A 74 9.53 24.80 18.10
N THR A 75 8.93 23.62 18.03
CA THR A 75 7.78 23.23 18.84
C THR A 75 8.30 22.46 20.05
N PRO A 76 7.99 22.88 21.28
CA PRO A 76 8.40 22.13 22.47
C PRO A 76 7.76 20.73 22.44
N PRO A 77 8.47 19.69 22.91
CA PRO A 77 7.94 18.32 22.91
C PRO A 77 6.65 18.24 23.74
N MET A 78 5.69 17.47 23.24
CA MET A 78 4.46 17.16 23.96
C MET A 78 4.74 16.10 25.04
N GLU A 79 3.93 16.06 26.09
CA GLU A 79 4.02 15.03 27.13
C GLU A 79 3.92 13.59 26.58
N THR A 80 3.32 13.41 25.41
CA THR A 80 3.17 12.13 24.71
C THR A 80 4.41 11.70 23.91
N ASP A 81 5.38 12.58 23.68
CA ASP A 81 6.53 12.31 22.81
C ASP A 81 7.63 11.48 23.50
N VAL A 82 7.55 11.33 24.83
CA VAL A 82 8.59 10.71 25.68
C VAL A 82 8.18 9.31 26.19
N ARG A 83 7.08 8.73 25.68
CA ARG A 83 6.60 7.39 26.08
C ARG A 83 6.96 6.30 25.09
#